data_AF-A0A2N2QZQ8-F1
#
_entry.id   AF-A0A2N2QZQ8-F1
#
_cell.length_a   1.000
_cell.length_b   1.000
_cell.length_c   1.000
_cell.angle_alpha   90.00
_cell.angle_beta   90.00
_cell.angle_gamma   90.00
#
_symmetry.space_group_name_H-M   'P 1'
#
loop_
_entity.id
_entity.type
_entity.pdbx_description
1 polymer ?
#
loop_
_entity_poly.entity_id
_entity_poly.type
_entity_poly.pdbx_seq_one_letter_code
_entity_poly.pdbx_strand_id
1 'polypeptide(L)'
;MALNLPQGVQITGPIKPGYESVLTFEALELVAKLHRAFEARRQELLKARVARQARIDAGEMPDFLPETAHIRAGDWKVAPVPPALHCRRVEITGPVEAKMIINAFNSGADSYMTDFEDSNSPNWDNQIQGQINLYKAIRRELSFKGENGKEYKLNDKIATLQIRPRGWHLDEKHVLVDGQRVGGGIFDFAVVFFHNAKEQIARGAGP
;
A
#
# COMPACT_ATOMS: atom_id res chain seq x y z
N MET A 1 -18.30 -7.41 -17.25
CA MET A 1 -17.75 -6.73 -18.45
C MET A 1 -16.27 -7.06 -18.54
N ALA A 2 -15.74 -7.28 -19.74
CA ALA A 2 -14.30 -7.50 -19.90
C ALA A 2 -13.55 -6.18 -19.68
N LEU A 3 -12.51 -6.17 -18.84
CA LEU A 3 -11.67 -4.99 -18.64
C LEU A 3 -10.84 -4.72 -19.90
N ASN A 4 -10.69 -3.45 -20.27
CA ASN A 4 -9.67 -3.05 -21.23
C ASN A 4 -8.33 -3.00 -20.50
N LEU A 5 -7.38 -3.86 -20.89
CA LEU A 5 -6.10 -4.03 -20.18
C LEU A 5 -4.94 -3.45 -21.00
N PRO A 6 -3.94 -2.81 -20.35
CA PRO A 6 -2.71 -2.39 -21.02
C PRO A 6 -1.94 -3.57 -21.62
N GLN A 7 -1.07 -3.27 -22.59
CA GLN A 7 -0.24 -4.29 -23.24
C GLN A 7 0.54 -5.12 -22.21
N GLY A 8 0.46 -6.45 -22.34
CA GLY A 8 1.17 -7.40 -21.49
C GLY A 8 0.55 -7.61 -20.11
N VAL A 9 -0.47 -6.84 -19.73
CA VAL A 9 -1.18 -7.01 -18.45
C VAL A 9 -2.23 -8.10 -18.57
N GLN A 10 -2.28 -9.00 -17.59
CA GLN A 10 -3.32 -10.01 -17.46
C GLN A 10 -3.86 -10.02 -16.03
N ILE A 11 -5.18 -10.16 -15.89
CA ILE A 11 -5.82 -10.37 -14.60
C ILE A 11 -6.43 -11.77 -14.58
N THR A 12 -5.95 -12.61 -13.68
CA THR A 12 -6.39 -14.01 -13.51
C THR A 12 -7.36 -14.17 -12.33
N GLY A 13 -7.52 -13.13 -11.51
CA GLY A 13 -8.50 -13.09 -10.43
C GLY A 13 -9.93 -12.80 -10.93
N PRO A 14 -10.97 -13.25 -10.20
CA PRO A 14 -12.35 -12.95 -10.57
C PRO A 14 -12.64 -11.45 -10.51
N ILE A 15 -13.37 -10.93 -11.50
CA ILE A 15 -13.82 -9.53 -11.51
C ILE A 15 -15.25 -9.46 -10.97
N LYS A 16 -15.39 -8.90 -9.76
CA LYS A 16 -16.70 -8.64 -9.15
C LYS A 16 -17.20 -7.24 -9.54
N PRO A 17 -18.51 -6.97 -9.47
CA PRO A 17 -19.05 -5.64 -9.72
C PRO A 17 -18.35 -4.57 -8.87
N GLY A 18 -17.94 -3.47 -9.50
CA GLY A 18 -17.24 -2.36 -8.86
C GLY A 18 -15.72 -2.45 -8.92
N TYR A 19 -15.13 -3.61 -9.26
CA TYR A 19 -13.67 -3.78 -9.33
C TYR A 19 -13.06 -2.94 -10.45
N GLU A 20 -13.81 -2.73 -11.53
CA GLU A 20 -13.48 -1.85 -12.64
C GLU A 20 -13.20 -0.40 -12.21
N SER A 21 -13.69 0.04 -11.04
CA SER A 21 -13.44 1.40 -10.53
C SER A 21 -11.99 1.63 -10.08
N VAL A 22 -11.29 0.57 -9.67
CA VAL A 22 -9.88 0.65 -9.26
C VAL A 22 -8.93 -0.05 -10.22
N LEU A 23 -9.42 -1.05 -10.97
CA LEU A 23 -8.69 -1.75 -12.03
C LEU A 23 -8.88 -1.04 -13.39
N THR A 24 -8.71 0.28 -13.42
CA THR A 24 -8.80 1.06 -14.65
C THR A 24 -7.57 0.84 -15.53
N PHE A 25 -7.71 1.13 -16.84
CA PHE A 25 -6.61 0.97 -17.79
C PHE A 25 -5.37 1.76 -17.35
N GLU A 26 -5.54 3.02 -16.95
CA GLU A 26 -4.46 3.92 -16.57
C GLU A 26 -3.80 3.53 -15.25
N ALA A 27 -4.56 3.03 -14.27
CA ALA A 27 -4.01 2.51 -13.02
C ALA A 27 -3.14 1.28 -13.29
N LEU A 28 -3.63 0.37 -14.14
CA LEU A 28 -2.90 -0.84 -14.53
C LEU A 28 -1.69 -0.52 -15.43
N GLU A 29 -1.74 0.58 -16.19
CA GLU A 29 -0.59 1.05 -16.96
C GLU A 29 0.53 1.52 -16.02
N LEU A 30 0.18 2.22 -14.93
CA LEU A 30 1.16 2.56 -13.89
C LEU A 30 1.73 1.30 -13.23
N VAL A 31 0.90 0.31 -12.89
CA VAL A 31 1.35 -0.99 -12.35
C VAL A 31 2.37 -1.64 -13.31
N ALA A 32 2.04 -1.72 -14.60
CA ALA A 32 2.91 -2.31 -15.61
C ALA A 32 4.23 -1.55 -15.76
N LYS A 33 4.17 -0.21 -15.77
CA LYS A 33 5.36 0.65 -15.85
C LYS A 33 6.28 0.45 -14.65
N LEU A 34 5.74 0.43 -13.43
CA LEU A 34 6.51 0.23 -12.21
C LEU A 34 7.08 -1.19 -12.14
N HIS A 35 6.30 -2.20 -12.51
CA HIS A 35 6.77 -3.59 -12.55
C HIS A 35 7.97 -3.73 -13.51
N ARG A 36 7.84 -3.27 -14.75
CA ARG A 36 8.92 -3.32 -15.75
C ARG A 36 10.18 -2.57 -15.31
N ALA A 37 10.02 -1.45 -14.60
CA ALA A 37 11.13 -0.65 -14.13
C ALA A 37 11.87 -1.28 -12.93
N PHE A 38 11.15 -1.95 -12.01
CA PHE A 38 11.69 -2.27 -10.69
C PHE A 38 11.74 -3.76 -10.34
N GLU A 39 11.05 -4.63 -11.07
CA GLU A 39 10.97 -6.06 -10.74
C GLU A 39 12.35 -6.73 -10.77
N ALA A 40 13.18 -6.44 -11.78
CA ALA A 40 14.53 -6.99 -11.86
C ALA A 40 15.37 -6.66 -10.62
N ARG A 41 15.29 -5.41 -10.14
CA ARG A 41 15.98 -4.98 -8.92
C ARG A 41 15.37 -5.62 -7.67
N ARG A 42 14.04 -5.78 -7.60
CA ARG A 42 13.39 -6.51 -6.50
C ARG A 42 13.94 -7.93 -6.39
N GLN A 43 14.02 -8.66 -7.49
CA GLN A 43 14.55 -10.03 -7.53
C GLN A 43 16.03 -10.10 -7.12
N GLU A 44 16.84 -9.14 -7.58
CA GLU A 44 18.25 -9.03 -7.17
C GLU A 44 18.37 -8.85 -5.64
N LEU A 45 17.57 -7.95 -5.06
CA LEU A 45 17.57 -7.70 -3.62
C LEU A 45 17.09 -8.92 -2.80
N LEU A 46 16.09 -9.66 -3.30
CA LEU A 46 15.63 -10.90 -2.65
C LEU A 46 16.72 -11.98 -2.68
N LYS A 47 17.45 -12.12 -3.79
CA LYS A 47 18.63 -13.01 -3.87
C LYS A 47 19.74 -12.56 -2.93
N ALA A 48 19.98 -11.25 -2.82
CA ALA A 48 20.97 -10.70 -1.89
C ALA A 48 20.63 -11.00 -0.42
N ARG A 49 19.34 -11.08 -0.05
CA ARG A 49 18.92 -11.52 1.28
C ARG A 49 19.32 -12.97 1.57
N VAL A 50 19.12 -13.87 0.60
CA VAL A 50 19.55 -15.28 0.73
C VAL A 50 21.06 -15.37 0.89
N ALA A 51 21.83 -14.65 0.06
CA ALA A 51 23.28 -14.62 0.17
C ALA A 51 23.76 -14.01 1.51
N ARG A 52 23.06 -12.98 2.03
CA ARG A 52 23.38 -12.42 3.35
C ARG A 52 23.08 -13.41 4.47
N GLN A 53 21.96 -14.12 4.41
CA GLN A 53 21.62 -15.14 5.40
C GLN A 53 22.67 -16.25 5.46
N ALA A 54 23.12 -16.76 4.30
CA ALA A 54 24.17 -17.78 4.25
C ALA A 54 25.49 -17.35 4.91
N ARG A 55 25.85 -16.05 4.80
CA ARG A 55 27.03 -15.51 5.49
C ARG A 55 26.83 -15.41 7.01
N ILE A 56 25.64 -15.01 7.44
CA ILE A 56 25.29 -14.99 8.88
C ILE A 56 25.34 -16.41 9.46
N ASP A 57 24.77 -17.39 8.76
CA ASP A 57 24.79 -18.80 9.17
C ASP A 57 26.23 -19.36 9.24
N ALA A 58 27.15 -18.82 8.44
CA ALA A 58 28.58 -19.13 8.47
C ALA A 58 29.37 -18.37 9.57
N GLY A 59 28.69 -17.56 10.40
CA GLY A 59 29.27 -16.84 11.53
C GLY A 59 29.53 -15.35 11.30
N GLU A 60 29.23 -14.79 10.12
CA GLU A 60 29.35 -13.36 9.85
C GLU A 60 28.14 -12.59 10.45
N MET A 61 28.13 -12.45 11.77
CA MET A 61 27.05 -11.77 12.50
C MET A 61 26.87 -10.31 12.05
N PRO A 62 25.64 -9.76 12.06
CA PRO A 62 25.40 -8.36 11.71
C PRO A 62 26.16 -7.39 12.62
N ASP A 63 26.80 -6.40 12.00
CA ASP A 63 27.43 -5.25 12.68
C ASP A 63 27.33 -4.00 11.77
N PHE A 64 27.72 -2.84 12.27
CA PHE A 64 27.73 -1.59 11.51
C PHE A 64 28.72 -1.66 10.34
N LEU A 65 28.23 -1.36 9.14
CA LEU A 65 29.03 -1.35 7.91
C LEU A 65 30.14 -0.28 7.97
N PRO A 66 31.43 -0.63 7.84
CA PRO A 66 32.52 0.34 7.78
C PRO A 66 32.41 1.30 6.59
N GLU A 67 31.95 0.82 5.43
CA GLU A 67 31.87 1.60 4.20
C GLU A 67 30.87 2.78 4.28
N THR A 68 29.89 2.72 5.19
CA THR A 68 28.91 3.80 5.42
C THR A 68 29.19 4.63 6.68
N ALA A 69 30.37 4.49 7.30
CA ALA A 69 30.72 5.24 8.51
C ALA A 69 30.63 6.77 8.31
N HIS A 70 31.06 7.26 7.15
CA HIS A 70 31.00 8.68 6.79
C HIS A 70 29.55 9.24 6.74
N ILE A 71 28.55 8.40 6.42
CA ILE A 71 27.14 8.79 6.46
C ILE A 71 26.67 8.95 7.91
N ARG A 72 27.05 8.01 8.79
CA ARG A 72 26.67 8.05 10.21
C ARG A 72 27.32 9.20 10.97
N ALA A 73 28.53 9.58 10.57
CA ALA A 73 29.29 10.69 11.16
C ALA A 73 28.98 12.05 10.52
N GLY A 74 28.24 12.09 9.41
CA GLY A 74 27.92 13.33 8.70
C GLY A 74 26.84 14.16 9.40
N ASP A 75 26.89 15.47 9.20
CA ASP A 75 25.83 16.40 9.64
C ASP A 75 24.78 16.57 8.54
N TRP A 76 23.77 15.71 8.54
CA TRP A 76 22.65 15.77 7.61
C TRP A 76 21.33 15.49 8.32
N LYS A 77 20.23 15.91 7.67
CA LYS A 77 18.86 15.67 8.13
C LYS A 77 18.02 15.19 6.96
N VAL A 78 16.94 14.48 7.26
CA VAL A 78 15.90 14.17 6.26
C VAL A 78 15.26 15.45 5.73
N ALA A 79 14.57 15.36 4.59
CA ALA A 79 13.78 16.46 4.06
C ALA A 79 12.71 16.92 5.08
N PRO A 80 12.24 18.18 5.02
CA PRO A 80 11.21 18.69 5.93
C PRO A 80 9.96 17.82 5.95
N VAL A 81 9.46 17.53 7.16
CA VAL A 81 8.25 16.72 7.37
C VAL A 81 7.01 17.55 7.01
N PRO A 82 6.07 17.03 6.21
CA PRO A 82 4.85 17.75 5.86
C PRO A 82 3.97 18.01 7.10
N PRO A 83 3.21 19.13 7.15
CA PRO A 83 2.39 19.49 8.32
C PRO A 83 1.44 18.39 8.80
N ALA A 84 0.85 17.62 7.87
CA ALA A 84 -0.06 16.51 8.17
C ALA A 84 0.58 15.41 9.04
N LEU A 85 1.91 15.32 9.09
CA LEU A 85 2.67 14.32 9.84
C LEU A 85 3.40 14.90 11.07
N HIS A 86 3.18 16.16 11.42
CA HIS A 86 3.84 16.79 12.58
C HIS A 86 3.38 16.19 13.91
N CYS A 87 2.10 15.83 14.02
CA CYS A 87 1.51 15.23 15.21
C CYS A 87 1.21 13.74 14.97
N ARG A 88 1.94 12.87 15.66
CA ARG A 88 1.85 11.39 15.54
C ARG A 88 2.06 10.72 16.89
N ARG A 89 1.43 11.22 17.95
CA ARG A 89 1.63 10.74 19.33
C ARG A 89 0.96 9.39 19.54
N VAL A 90 -0.19 9.18 18.90
CA VAL A 90 -0.93 7.92 18.88
C VAL A 90 -1.28 7.56 17.45
N GLU A 91 -0.91 6.36 17.03
CA GLU A 91 -1.23 5.80 15.72
C GLU A 91 -2.00 4.50 15.90
N ILE A 92 -3.11 4.36 15.19
CA ILE A 92 -3.87 3.10 15.16
C ILE A 92 -3.59 2.36 13.86
N THR A 93 -3.56 1.04 13.91
CA THR A 93 -3.38 0.18 12.72
C THR A 93 -4.62 -0.66 12.51
N GLY A 94 -4.94 -1.00 11.26
CA GLY A 94 -6.07 -1.90 10.99
C GLY A 94 -6.25 -2.27 9.53
N PRO A 95 -7.00 -3.35 9.27
CA PRO A 95 -7.20 -3.87 7.93
C PRO A 95 -8.03 -2.92 7.07
N VAL A 96 -8.09 -3.23 5.78
CA VAL A 96 -8.75 -2.43 4.74
C VAL A 96 -10.27 -2.71 4.60
N GLU A 97 -10.88 -3.30 5.61
CA GLU A 97 -12.33 -3.54 5.66
C GLU A 97 -13.08 -2.24 6.01
N ALA A 98 -14.24 -2.02 5.39
CA ALA A 98 -14.94 -0.73 5.43
C ALA A 98 -15.28 -0.25 6.85
N LYS A 99 -15.86 -1.13 7.69
CA LYS A 99 -16.19 -0.79 9.08
C LYS A 99 -14.91 -0.51 9.89
N MET A 100 -13.87 -1.32 9.71
CA MET A 100 -12.59 -1.11 10.39
C MET A 100 -11.90 0.20 9.98
N ILE A 101 -11.89 0.54 8.69
CA ILE A 101 -11.40 1.83 8.19
C ILE A 101 -12.14 2.99 8.88
N ILE A 102 -13.47 2.95 8.92
CA ILE A 102 -14.27 4.02 9.53
C ILE A 102 -13.95 4.16 11.03
N ASN A 103 -13.91 3.03 11.76
CA ASN A 103 -13.62 3.05 13.19
C ASN A 103 -12.21 3.56 13.48
N ALA A 104 -11.21 3.16 12.69
CA ALA A 104 -9.83 3.59 12.87
C ALA A 104 -9.67 5.09 12.61
N PHE A 105 -10.26 5.61 11.53
CA PHE A 105 -10.28 7.04 11.24
C PHE A 105 -10.97 7.86 12.34
N ASN A 106 -12.06 7.34 12.91
CA ASN A 106 -12.85 8.01 13.94
C ASN A 106 -12.33 7.77 15.37
N SER A 107 -11.24 7.04 15.56
CA SER A 107 -10.75 6.59 16.88
C SER A 107 -10.26 7.71 17.79
N GLY A 108 -9.94 8.88 17.23
CA GLY A 108 -9.25 9.96 17.93
C GLY A 108 -7.72 9.85 17.92
N ALA A 109 -7.15 8.82 17.30
CA ALA A 109 -5.72 8.76 17.01
C ALA A 109 -5.27 9.92 16.11
N ASP A 110 -4.00 10.29 16.20
CA ASP A 110 -3.44 11.34 15.34
C ASP A 110 -3.29 10.82 13.89
N SER A 111 -2.98 9.52 13.73
CA SER A 111 -2.88 8.86 12.44
C SER A 111 -3.48 7.44 12.45
N TYR A 112 -3.87 6.98 11.26
CA TYR A 112 -4.34 5.62 11.00
C TYR A 112 -3.51 5.00 9.89
N MET A 113 -2.83 3.89 10.18
CA MET A 113 -2.18 3.06 9.17
C MET A 113 -3.14 1.98 8.69
N THR A 114 -3.67 2.17 7.47
CA THR A 114 -4.40 1.13 6.77
C THR A 114 -3.45 0.09 6.21
N ASP A 115 -3.83 -1.17 6.31
CA ASP A 115 -2.90 -2.26 6.16
C ASP A 115 -3.32 -3.29 5.12
N PHE A 116 -2.52 -3.40 4.06
CA PHE A 116 -2.63 -4.46 3.05
C PHE A 116 -1.72 -5.65 3.35
N GLU A 117 -0.94 -5.60 4.43
CA GLU A 117 0.06 -6.58 4.83
C GLU A 117 -0.39 -7.43 6.05
N ASP A 118 0.31 -7.40 7.18
CA ASP A 118 0.22 -8.45 8.21
C ASP A 118 -1.17 -8.63 8.85
N SER A 119 -1.97 -7.56 8.98
CA SER A 119 -3.33 -7.65 9.53
C SER A 119 -4.40 -7.95 8.49
N ASN A 120 -4.03 -8.08 7.22
CA ASN A 120 -4.94 -8.32 6.11
C ASN A 120 -4.58 -9.60 5.34
N SER A 121 -5.46 -10.60 5.39
CA SER A 121 -5.32 -11.76 4.51
C SER A 121 -5.32 -11.30 3.04
N PRO A 122 -4.24 -11.52 2.26
CA PRO A 122 -4.11 -10.97 0.92
C PRO A 122 -4.83 -11.84 -0.12
N ASN A 123 -6.06 -12.25 0.19
CA ASN A 123 -6.93 -12.80 -0.83
C ASN A 123 -7.31 -11.67 -1.83
N TRP A 124 -7.61 -12.06 -3.07
CA TRP A 124 -7.90 -11.10 -4.14
C TRP A 124 -9.00 -10.10 -3.77
N ASP A 125 -10.00 -10.57 -3.04
CA ASP A 125 -11.16 -9.78 -2.67
C ASP A 125 -10.79 -8.65 -1.71
N ASN A 126 -10.06 -8.98 -0.65
CA ASN A 126 -9.60 -8.03 0.34
C ASN A 126 -8.69 -6.96 -0.29
N GLN A 127 -7.82 -7.36 -1.22
CA GLN A 127 -6.92 -6.43 -1.90
C GLN A 127 -7.71 -5.43 -2.75
N ILE A 128 -8.61 -5.88 -3.62
CA ILE A 128 -9.36 -4.97 -4.50
C ILE A 128 -10.43 -4.19 -3.74
N GLN A 129 -11.20 -4.84 -2.88
CA GLN A 129 -12.21 -4.17 -2.07
C GLN A 129 -11.58 -3.16 -1.11
N GLY A 130 -10.39 -3.45 -0.58
CA GLY A 130 -9.62 -2.51 0.23
C GLY A 130 -9.27 -1.22 -0.51
N GLN A 131 -8.82 -1.33 -1.76
CA GLN A 131 -8.54 -0.18 -2.63
C GLN A 131 -9.81 0.67 -2.86
N ILE A 132 -10.95 0.02 -3.12
CA ILE A 132 -12.25 0.69 -3.28
C ILE A 132 -12.67 1.40 -1.98
N ASN A 133 -12.48 0.74 -0.82
CA ASN A 133 -12.82 1.32 0.47
C ASN A 133 -11.97 2.56 0.76
N LEU A 134 -10.66 2.51 0.47
CA LEU A 134 -9.77 3.66 0.63
C LEU A 134 -10.12 4.81 -0.33
N TYR A 135 -10.41 4.50 -1.59
CA TYR A 135 -10.88 5.50 -2.57
C TYR A 135 -12.04 6.32 -2.01
N LYS A 136 -13.05 5.62 -1.47
CA LYS A 136 -14.23 6.24 -0.86
C LYS A 136 -13.91 6.95 0.46
N ALA A 137 -13.06 6.36 1.30
CA ALA A 137 -12.75 6.93 2.61
C ALA A 137 -12.03 8.27 2.48
N ILE A 138 -11.05 8.36 1.57
CA ILE A 138 -10.31 9.59 1.30
C ILE A 138 -11.25 10.70 0.80
N ARG A 139 -12.24 10.35 -0.02
CA ARG A 139 -13.27 11.28 -0.52
C ARG A 139 -14.38 11.59 0.49
N ARG A 140 -14.36 10.98 1.68
CA ARG A 140 -15.40 11.07 2.72
C ARG A 140 -16.76 10.48 2.30
N GLU A 141 -16.74 9.52 1.40
CA GLU A 141 -17.92 8.83 0.85
C GLU A 141 -18.10 7.42 1.44
N LEU A 142 -17.14 6.93 2.22
CA LEU A 142 -17.24 5.60 2.81
C LEU A 142 -18.31 5.56 3.90
N SER A 143 -19.27 4.67 3.73
CA SER A 143 -20.28 4.33 4.73
C SER A 143 -20.45 2.82 4.83
N PHE A 144 -20.77 2.32 6.02
CA PHE A 144 -21.05 0.92 6.26
C PHE A 144 -22.32 0.76 7.09
N LYS A 145 -23.17 -0.22 6.74
CA LYS A 145 -24.36 -0.56 7.52
C LYS A 145 -24.21 -1.99 8.03
N GLY A 146 -24.23 -2.14 9.36
CA GLY A 146 -24.17 -3.44 10.00
C GLY A 146 -25.49 -4.20 9.89
N GLU A 147 -25.44 -5.51 10.11
CA GLU A 147 -26.61 -6.40 10.09
C GLU A 147 -27.69 -5.99 11.11
N ASN A 148 -27.26 -5.38 12.22
CA ASN A 148 -28.16 -4.81 13.24
C ASN A 148 -28.78 -3.47 12.84
N GLY A 149 -28.57 -3.01 11.60
CA GLY A 149 -29.08 -1.75 11.07
C GLY A 149 -28.24 -0.52 11.45
N LYS A 150 -27.20 -0.65 12.29
CA LYS A 150 -26.36 0.49 12.68
C LYS A 150 -25.52 0.98 11.51
N GLU A 151 -25.59 2.28 11.24
CA GLU A 151 -24.82 2.95 10.20
C GLU A 151 -23.53 3.57 10.77
N TYR A 152 -22.45 3.46 10.00
CA TYR A 152 -21.12 3.98 10.29
C TYR A 152 -20.71 4.91 9.14
N LYS A 153 -20.24 6.11 9.49
CA LYS A 153 -19.72 7.12 8.55
C LYS A 153 -18.51 7.80 9.18
N LEU A 154 -17.70 8.44 8.36
CA LEU A 154 -16.55 9.21 8.82
C LEU A 154 -17.01 10.49 9.53
N ASN A 155 -16.32 10.87 10.60
CA ASN A 155 -16.49 12.16 11.26
C ASN A 155 -15.90 13.29 10.40
N ASP A 156 -16.21 14.55 10.76
CA ASP A 156 -15.59 15.72 10.12
C ASP A 156 -14.06 15.69 10.31
N LYS A 157 -13.64 15.52 11.56
CA LYS A 157 -12.24 15.31 11.94
C LYS A 157 -11.93 13.82 12.06
N ILE A 158 -10.95 13.36 11.30
CA ILE A 158 -10.43 11.99 11.32
C ILE A 158 -8.90 12.00 11.42
N ALA A 159 -8.33 10.84 11.74
CA ALA A 159 -6.89 10.62 11.77
C ALA A 159 -6.22 10.81 10.39
N THR A 160 -4.94 11.21 10.37
CA THR A 160 -4.15 11.25 9.12
C THR A 160 -3.92 9.84 8.59
N LEU A 161 -4.25 9.59 7.32
CA LEU A 161 -4.04 8.28 6.70
C LEU A 161 -2.55 8.02 6.44
N GLN A 162 -2.12 6.81 6.76
CA GLN A 162 -0.89 6.17 6.31
C GLN A 162 -1.23 4.81 5.71
N ILE A 163 -0.39 4.31 4.81
CA ILE A 163 -0.69 3.09 4.06
C ILE A 163 0.49 2.15 4.14
N ARG A 164 0.22 0.92 4.56
CA ARG A 164 1.19 -0.16 4.57
C ARG A 164 0.92 -1.13 3.42
N PRO A 165 1.72 -1.09 2.34
CA PRO A 165 1.66 -2.09 1.28
C PRO A 165 2.31 -3.41 1.72
N ARG A 166 2.06 -4.49 0.99
CA ARG A 166 2.73 -5.78 1.19
C ARG A 166 4.25 -5.66 1.06
N GLY A 167 4.97 -6.46 1.85
CA GLY A 167 6.42 -6.53 1.81
C GLY A 167 7.00 -7.09 0.50
N TRP A 168 8.27 -6.79 0.24
CA TRP A 168 8.97 -7.13 -1.02
C TRP A 168 8.96 -8.62 -1.43
N HIS A 169 8.73 -9.53 -0.48
CA HIS A 169 8.75 -10.98 -0.70
C HIS A 169 7.40 -11.54 -1.17
N LEU A 170 6.33 -10.75 -1.12
CA LEU A 170 4.99 -11.15 -1.53
C LEU A 170 4.73 -10.73 -2.98
N ASP A 171 4.07 -11.61 -3.72
CA ASP A 171 3.58 -11.33 -5.08
C ASP A 171 2.06 -11.12 -5.06
N GLU A 172 1.56 -10.31 -5.99
CA GLU A 172 0.16 -10.30 -6.40
C GLU A 172 -0.03 -11.33 -7.51
N LYS A 173 -0.41 -12.56 -7.13
CA LYS A 173 -0.52 -13.68 -8.07
C LYS A 173 -1.63 -13.52 -9.11
N HIS A 174 -2.60 -12.63 -8.89
CA HIS A 174 -3.74 -12.44 -9.78
C HIS A 174 -3.46 -11.43 -10.89
N VAL A 175 -2.32 -10.73 -10.86
CA VAL A 175 -1.94 -9.74 -11.87
C VAL A 175 -0.59 -10.13 -12.45
N LEU A 176 -0.58 -10.33 -13.78
CA LEU A 176 0.64 -10.60 -14.52
C LEU A 176 0.99 -9.41 -15.40
N VAL A 177 2.29 -9.14 -15.55
CA VAL A 177 2.85 -8.23 -16.54
C VAL A 177 3.89 -9.02 -17.32
N ASP A 178 3.70 -9.13 -18.63
CA ASP A 178 4.59 -9.86 -19.54
C ASP A 178 4.81 -11.33 -19.07
N GLY A 179 3.75 -11.94 -18.52
CA GLY A 179 3.75 -13.32 -18.00
C GLY A 179 4.30 -13.50 -16.58
N GLN A 180 4.80 -12.43 -15.94
CA GLN A 180 5.37 -12.47 -14.59
C GLN A 180 4.41 -11.92 -13.55
N ARG A 181 4.37 -12.51 -12.35
CA ARG A 181 3.57 -11.99 -11.24
C ARG A 181 4.11 -10.64 -10.80
N VAL A 182 3.21 -9.68 -10.58
CA VAL A 182 3.57 -8.37 -10.05
C VAL A 182 3.96 -8.51 -8.58
N GLY A 183 5.00 -7.81 -8.12
CA GLY A 183 5.30 -7.70 -6.68
C GLY A 183 4.13 -7.04 -5.93
N GLY A 184 3.67 -7.67 -4.84
CA GLY A 184 2.48 -7.23 -4.10
C GLY A 184 2.59 -5.78 -3.63
N GLY A 185 3.73 -5.37 -3.10
CA GLY A 185 3.97 -3.99 -2.68
C GLY A 185 3.94 -2.97 -3.82
N ILE A 186 4.36 -3.37 -5.04
CA ILE A 186 4.25 -2.52 -6.23
C ILE A 186 2.78 -2.34 -6.61
N PHE A 187 2.00 -3.42 -6.60
CA PHE A 187 0.57 -3.37 -6.90
C PHE A 187 -0.18 -2.48 -5.89
N ASP A 188 0.01 -2.73 -4.59
CA ASP A 188 -0.69 -2.00 -3.53
C ASP A 188 -0.39 -0.50 -3.59
N PHE A 189 0.89 -0.15 -3.73
CA PHE A 189 1.34 1.23 -3.87
C PHE A 189 0.75 1.89 -5.12
N ALA A 190 0.90 1.27 -6.28
CA ALA A 190 0.52 1.86 -7.56
C ALA A 190 -0.97 2.19 -7.60
N VAL A 191 -1.82 1.26 -7.15
CA VAL A 191 -3.27 1.43 -7.19
C VAL A 191 -3.70 2.53 -6.21
N VAL A 192 -3.22 2.52 -4.96
CA VAL A 192 -3.58 3.60 -4.04
C VAL A 192 -3.08 4.95 -4.56
N PHE A 193 -1.80 5.04 -4.90
CA PHE A 193 -1.16 6.29 -5.31
C PHE A 193 -1.86 6.90 -6.53
N PHE A 194 -2.13 6.08 -7.56
CA PHE A 194 -2.79 6.53 -8.78
C PHE A 194 -4.15 7.17 -8.50
N HIS A 195 -4.96 6.51 -7.67
CA HIS A 195 -6.34 6.91 -7.42
C HIS A 195 -6.50 8.04 -6.41
N ASN A 196 -5.50 8.25 -5.54
CA ASN A 196 -5.69 9.04 -4.33
C ASN A 196 -4.72 10.18 -4.13
N ALA A 197 -3.55 10.17 -4.79
CA ALA A 197 -2.51 11.17 -4.55
C ALA A 197 -3.02 12.61 -4.72
N LYS A 198 -3.74 12.89 -5.82
CA LYS A 198 -4.29 14.22 -6.11
C LYS A 198 -5.32 14.67 -5.06
N GLU A 199 -6.20 13.76 -4.65
CA GLU A 199 -7.26 14.05 -3.69
C GLU A 199 -6.69 14.31 -2.29
N GLN A 200 -5.71 13.51 -1.88
CA GLN A 200 -5.03 13.69 -0.59
C GLN A 200 -4.26 15.02 -0.56
N ILE A 201 -3.56 15.38 -1.63
CA ILE A 201 -2.91 16.69 -1.75
C ILE A 201 -3.95 17.83 -1.67
N ALA A 202 -5.07 17.73 -2.39
CA ALA A 202 -6.13 18.73 -2.37
C ALA A 202 -6.73 18.91 -0.96
N ARG A 203 -6.66 17.88 -0.12
CA ARG A 203 -7.08 17.89 1.29
C ARG A 203 -6.00 18.33 2.28
N GLY A 204 -4.83 18.75 1.80
CA GLY A 204 -3.71 19.21 2.62
C GLY A 204 -2.86 18.07 3.21
N ALA A 205 -2.97 16.86 2.68
CA ALA A 205 -2.14 15.70 3.03
C ALA A 205 -1.06 15.42 1.96
N GLY A 206 -0.48 14.22 1.98
CA GLY A 206 0.53 13.77 1.02
C GLY A 206 -0.05 12.90 -0.11
N PRO A 207 0.70 12.69 -1.20
CA PRO A 207 0.28 11.80 -2.28
C PRO A 207 0.18 10.33 -1.84
#